data_AF-A0A7H8KF16-F1
#
_entry.id   AF-A0A7H8KF16-F1
#
_cell.length_a   1.000
_cell.length_b   1.000
_cell.length_c   1.000
_cell.angle_alpha   90.00
_cell.angle_beta   90.00
_cell.angle_gamma   90.00
#
_symmetry.space_group_name_H-M   'P 1'
#
loop_
_entity.id
_entity.type
_entity.pdbx_description
1 polymer ?
#
loop_
_entity_poly.entity_id
_entity_poly.type
_entity_poly.pdbx_seq_one_letter_code
_entity_poly.pdbx_strand_id
1 'polypeptide(L)' 'MAADDLHVTPTGDLIAHDTTGDCPCGPQVERVARDDGPDGWLHIHHSLDGRERKEPQ' A
#
# COMPACT_ATOMS: atom_id res chain seq x y z
N MET A 1 12.99 9.05 -1.54
CA MET A 1 11.64 8.91 -0.96
C MET A 1 11.07 10.31 -0.90
N ALA A 2 10.07 10.62 -1.72
CA ALA A 2 9.36 11.88 -1.58
C ALA A 2 8.61 11.84 -0.25
N ALA A 3 8.50 12.98 0.43
CA ALA A 3 7.95 13.05 1.79
C ALA A 3 6.43 12.79 1.86
N ASP A 4 5.79 12.43 0.75
CA ASP A 4 4.33 12.47 0.57
C ASP A 4 3.70 11.13 0.14
N ASP A 5 4.48 10.05 0.07
CA ASP A 5 3.98 8.69 -0.14
C ASP A 5 3.53 8.06 1.18
N LEU A 6 2.23 7.80 1.31
CA LEU A 6 1.65 7.09 2.45
C LEU A 6 1.47 5.62 2.08
N HIS A 7 1.89 4.72 2.97
CA HIS A 7 1.74 3.28 2.79
C HIS A 7 0.81 2.70 3.87
N VAL A 8 -0.19 1.95 3.44
CA VAL A 8 -1.04 1.15 4.33
C VAL A 8 -0.64 -0.30 4.15
N THR A 9 -0.08 -0.90 5.21
CA THR A 9 0.37 -2.29 5.21
C THR A 9 -0.58 -3.19 6.00
N PRO A 10 -0.74 -4.45 5.57
CA PRO A 10 -1.55 -5.40 6.31
C PRO A 10 -0.89 -5.83 7.62
N THR A 11 -1.69 -5.91 8.68
CA THR A 11 -1.27 -6.49 9.96
C THR A 11 -1.29 -8.01 9.93
N GLY A 12 -0.23 -8.63 10.45
CA GLY A 12 -0.17 -10.09 10.66
C GLY A 12 0.10 -10.90 9.40
N ASP A 13 0.67 -10.29 8.36
CA ASP A 13 1.01 -10.98 7.12
C ASP A 13 2.23 -11.92 7.28
N LEU A 14 2.35 -12.90 6.38
CA LEU A 14 3.45 -13.86 6.36
C LEU A 14 4.76 -13.28 5.84
N ILE A 15 4.69 -12.17 5.10
CA ILE A 15 5.86 -11.45 4.61
C ILE A 15 5.96 -10.06 5.22
N ALA A 16 7.19 -9.55 5.32
CA ALA A 16 7.41 -8.16 5.63
C ALA A 16 7.09 -7.30 4.40
N HIS A 17 6.46 -6.15 4.64
CA HIS A 17 6.15 -5.18 3.59
C HIS A 17 7.12 -4.00 3.68
N ASP A 18 7.96 -3.86 2.66
CA ASP A 18 8.73 -2.65 2.48
C ASP A 18 7.80 -1.52 2.05
N THR A 19 7.91 -0.35 2.68
CA THR A 19 7.14 0.85 2.31
C THR A 19 7.78 1.53 1.09
N THR A 20 7.84 0.78 -0.01
CA THR A 20 8.30 1.23 -1.31
C THR A 20 7.28 0.80 -2.37
N GLY A 21 7.34 1.41 -3.55
CA GLY A 21 6.48 1.03 -4.68
C GLY A 21 6.81 -0.35 -5.29
N ASP A 22 7.93 -0.96 -4.92
CA ASP A 22 8.43 -2.23 -5.49
C ASP A 22 8.20 -3.43 -4.55
N CYS A 23 7.22 -3.32 -3.64
CA CYS A 23 6.90 -4.41 -2.72
C CYS A 23 6.38 -5.64 -3.50
N PRO A 24 6.85 -6.86 -3.21
CA PRO A 24 6.41 -8.08 -3.92
C PRO A 24 4.92 -8.38 -3.79
N CYS A 25 4.21 -7.73 -2.86
CA CYS A 25 2.75 -7.81 -2.78
C CYS A 25 2.04 -7.13 -3.96
N GLY A 26 2.75 -6.31 -4.75
CA GLY A 26 2.20 -5.53 -5.85
C GLY A 26 1.17 -4.50 -5.38
N PRO A 27 1.58 -3.48 -4.60
CA PRO A 27 0.64 -2.55 -3.97
C PRO A 27 -0.17 -1.77 -5.01
N GLN A 28 -1.45 -1.55 -4.72
CA GLN A 28 -2.29 -0.62 -5.48
C GLN A 28 -1.88 0.82 -5.15
N VAL A 29 -1.77 1.66 -6.18
CA VAL A 29 -1.35 3.07 -6.04
C VAL A 29 -2.51 3.99 -6.41
N GLU A 30 -2.89 4.86 -5.48
CA GLU A 30 -3.93 5.86 -5.67
C GLU A 30 -3.40 7.27 -5.49
N ARG A 31 -3.78 8.17 -6.39
CA ARG A 31 -3.44 9.59 -6.29
C ARG A 31 -4.37 10.27 -5.30
N VAL A 32 -3.80 10.97 -4.31
CA VAL A 32 -4.53 11.75 -3.32
C VAL A 32 -4.31 13.23 -3.59
N ALA A 33 -5.34 13.91 -4.08
CA ALA A 33 -5.28 15.34 -4.30
C ALA A 33 -5.15 16.09 -2.96
N ARG A 34 -4.30 17.11 -2.92
CA ARG A 34 -4.13 17.99 -1.75
C ARG A 34 -4.49 19.42 -2.12
N ASP A 35 -5.18 20.10 -1.22
CA ASP A 35 -5.61 21.50 -1.43
C ASP A 35 -4.46 22.51 -1.25
N ASP A 36 -3.39 22.10 -0.56
CA ASP A 36 -2.32 22.97 -0.06
C ASP A 36 -0.92 22.64 -0.63
N GLY A 37 -0.84 21.81 -1.67
CA GLY A 37 0.45 21.40 -2.21
C GLY A 37 0.36 20.42 -3.39
N PRO A 38 1.47 19.78 -3.77
CA PRO A 38 1.44 18.72 -4.77
C PRO A 38 0.57 17.55 -4.30
N ASP A 39 -0.02 16.85 -5.26
CA ASP A 39 -0.75 15.61 -5.00
C ASP A 39 0.17 14.61 -4.26
N GLY A 40 -0.39 13.92 -3.28
CA GLY A 40 0.25 12.79 -2.62
C GLY A 40 -0.12 11.46 -3.28
N TRP A 41 0.54 10.39 -2.82
CA TRP A 41 0.29 9.04 -3.31
C TRP A 41 0.01 8.10 -2.14
N LEU A 42 -1.03 7.29 -2.27
CA LEU A 42 -1.42 6.27 -1.31
C LEU A 42 -1.11 4.89 -1.90
N HIS A 43 -0.23 4.16 -1.25
CA HIS A 43 0.10 2.78 -1.57
C HIS A 43 -0.65 1.84 -0.63
N ILE A 44 -1.52 1.02 -1.18
CA ILE A 44 -2.32 0.03 -0.46
C ILE A 44 -1.69 -1.34 -0.72
N HIS A 45 -1.03 -1.90 0.30
CA HIS A 45 -0.38 -3.21 0.20
C HIS A 45 -1.37 -4.35 0.38
N HIS A 46 -1.15 -5.45 -0.33
CA HIS A 46 -2.01 -6.63 -0.30
C HIS A 46 -1.47 -7.71 0.64
N SER A 47 -2.38 -8.45 1.25
CA SER A 47 -2.10 -9.72 1.93
C SER A 47 -1.32 -10.67 1.02
N LEU A 48 -0.28 -11.33 1.52
CA LEU A 48 0.31 -12.51 0.85
C LEU A 48 0.45 -13.70 1.81
N ASP A 49 -0.61 -13.95 2.57
CA ASP A 49 -0.70 -15.02 3.57
C ASP A 49 -1.83 -16.02 3.34
N GLY A 50 -2.58 -15.90 2.24
CA GLY A 50 -3.67 -16.81 1.91
C GLY A 50 -5.03 -16.36 2.45
N ARG A 51 -5.10 -15.28 3.23
CA ARG A 51 -6.38 -14.78 3.77
C ARG A 51 -7.25 -14.12 2.69
N GLU A 52 -6.63 -13.61 1.62
CA GLU A 52 -7.30 -13.08 0.43
C GLU A 52 -8.20 -14.11 -0.26
N ARG A 53 -8.01 -15.41 0.00
CA ARG A 53 -8.88 -16.49 -0.50
C ARG A 53 -10.24 -16.55 0.20
N LYS A 54 -10.37 -15.88 1.35
CA LYS A 54 -11.54 -15.93 2.23
C LYS A 54 -12.18 -14.55 2.42
N GLU A 55 -11.51 -13.49 2.00
CA GLU A 55 -12.04 -12.13 2.03
C GLU A 55 -13.05 -11.93 0.89
N PRO A 56 -14.19 -11.25 1.13
CA PRO A 56 -15.11 -10.86 0.07
C PRO A 56 -14.41 -10.00 -0.98
N GLN A 57 -14.69 -10.24 -2.27
CA GLN A 57 -14.25 -9.37 -3.37
C GLN A 57 -15.16 -8.16 -3.54
#